data_AF-A0A951J9G6-F1
#
_entry.id   AF-A0A951J9G6-F1
#
_cell.length_a   1.000
_cell.length_b   1.000
_cell.length_c   1.000
_cell.angle_alpha   90.00
_cell.angle_beta   90.00
_cell.angle_gamma   90.00
#
_symmetry.space_group_name_H-M   'P 1'
#
loop_
_entity.id
_entity.type
_entity.pdbx_description
1 polymer ?
#
loop_
_entity_poly.entity_id
_entity_poly.type
_entity_poly.pdbx_seq_one_letter_code
_entity_poly.pdbx_strand_id
1 'polypeptide(L)'
;LTVRGMASGNVGPLARNAIPSTAEAVLGVRLVKGNDPAHMLDLVEAHIRRQGYHIVREEPDRGTRLRHAKIARIRRSGGYPAARTSMDLPVVREVTRAAEAAADAAGLGPLVLLPTLGGSLPLYLFTDVMGKPAVIVPVANHDNNQHAPDENLRLANLWYAVDLYAALLTMPGAALPEE
;
A
#
# COMPACT_ATOMS: atom_id res chain seq x y z
N LEU A 1 1.92 -2.39 11.34
CA LEU A 1 0.90 -3.46 11.30
C LEU A 1 -0.46 -2.82 11.56
N THR A 2 -1.48 -3.15 10.77
CA THR A 2 -2.82 -2.56 10.89
C THR A 2 -3.85 -3.67 11.04
N VAL A 3 -4.82 -3.52 11.94
CA VAL A 3 -6.00 -4.39 12.01
C VAL A 3 -7.05 -3.83 11.05
N ARG A 4 -7.33 -4.54 9.96
CA ARG A 4 -8.34 -4.14 8.96
C ARG A 4 -9.76 -4.47 9.42
N GLY A 5 -9.89 -5.49 10.26
CA GLY A 5 -11.16 -5.91 10.83
C GLY A 5 -10.94 -6.99 11.87
N MET A 6 -11.88 -7.11 12.79
CA MET A 6 -11.93 -8.17 13.78
C MET A 6 -13.39 -8.52 14.09
N ALA A 7 -13.65 -9.79 14.36
CA ALA A 7 -14.98 -10.28 14.69
C ALA A 7 -14.90 -11.42 15.71
N SER A 8 -15.81 -11.42 16.69
CA SER A 8 -16.01 -12.50 17.64
C SER A 8 -17.38 -12.37 18.31
N GLY A 9 -18.17 -13.45 18.31
CA GLY A 9 -19.52 -13.44 18.87
C GLY A 9 -20.48 -12.47 18.17
N ASN A 10 -21.65 -12.28 18.77
CA ASN A 10 -22.67 -11.36 18.29
C ASN A 10 -22.74 -10.11 19.16
N VAL A 11 -23.12 -8.98 18.56
CA VAL A 11 -23.25 -7.68 19.25
C VAL A 11 -24.68 -7.12 19.14
N GLY A 12 -25.00 -6.13 19.98
CA GLY A 12 -26.28 -5.43 19.94
C GLY A 12 -27.49 -6.34 20.24
N PRO A 13 -28.61 -6.23 19.50
CA PRO A 13 -29.80 -7.05 19.72
C PRO A 13 -29.57 -8.57 19.59
N LEU A 14 -28.46 -8.99 18.98
CA LEU A 14 -28.10 -10.40 18.78
C LEU A 14 -27.16 -10.94 19.88
N ALA A 15 -26.78 -10.11 20.87
CA ALA A 15 -25.87 -10.50 21.95
C ALA A 15 -26.43 -11.67 22.79
N ARG A 16 -25.54 -12.57 23.23
CA ARG A 16 -25.89 -13.75 24.04
C ARG A 16 -24.84 -14.00 25.11
N ASN A 17 -25.26 -14.56 26.25
CA ASN A 17 -24.37 -15.06 27.31
C ASN A 17 -23.71 -16.39 26.89
N ALA A 18 -22.90 -16.35 25.83
CA ALA A 18 -22.21 -17.51 25.29
C ALA A 18 -20.71 -17.21 25.15
N ILE A 19 -19.88 -18.23 25.33
CA ILE A 19 -18.44 -18.14 25.03
C ILE A 19 -18.29 -18.33 23.51
N PRO A 20 -17.79 -17.33 22.76
CA PRO A 20 -17.57 -17.49 21.32
C PRO A 20 -16.57 -18.61 21.04
N SER A 21 -16.89 -19.48 20.08
CA SER A 21 -16.03 -20.60 19.70
C SER A 21 -14.85 -20.20 18.81
N THR A 22 -14.90 -18.99 18.24
CA THR A 22 -13.89 -18.43 17.35
C THR A 22 -13.79 -16.91 17.51
N ALA A 23 -12.62 -16.38 17.17
CA ALA A 23 -12.39 -14.97 16.92
C ALA A 23 -11.51 -14.87 15.67
N GLU A 24 -11.78 -13.89 14.81
CA GLU A 24 -11.05 -13.68 13.57
C GLU A 24 -10.56 -12.23 13.50
N ALA A 25 -9.38 -12.04 12.93
CA ALA A 25 -8.83 -10.72 12.63
C ALA A 25 -8.13 -10.75 11.27
N VAL A 26 -8.31 -9.67 10.50
CA VAL A 26 -7.63 -9.45 9.23
C VAL A 26 -6.54 -8.41 9.45
N LEU A 27 -5.29 -8.79 9.20
CA LEU A 27 -4.13 -7.94 9.42
C LEU A 27 -3.56 -7.45 8.09
N GLY A 28 -3.13 -6.19 8.05
CA GLY A 28 -2.38 -5.59 6.96
C GLY A 28 -0.96 -5.23 7.39
N VAL A 29 0.03 -5.63 6.59
CA VAL A 29 1.44 -5.25 6.79
C VAL A 29 1.85 -4.33 5.65
N ARG A 30 2.08 -3.05 5.95
CA ARG A 30 2.70 -2.12 4.99
C ARG A 30 4.20 -2.37 4.98
N LEU A 31 4.76 -2.48 3.79
CA LEU A 31 6.18 -2.75 3.56
C LEU A 31 6.90 -1.48 3.14
N VAL A 32 8.20 -1.41 3.45
CA VAL A 32 9.12 -0.40 2.93
C VAL A 32 10.19 -1.05 2.08
N LYS A 33 10.91 -0.27 1.26
CA LYS A 33 11.97 -0.79 0.39
C LYS A 33 12.99 -1.58 1.20
N GLY A 34 13.34 -2.77 0.71
CA GLY A 34 14.22 -3.72 1.39
C GLY A 34 13.50 -4.78 2.22
N ASN A 35 12.18 -4.69 2.42
CA ASN A 35 11.42 -5.78 3.00
C ASN A 35 11.06 -6.83 1.95
N ASP A 36 11.30 -8.10 2.27
CA ASP A 36 10.72 -9.23 1.56
C ASP A 36 9.31 -9.57 2.13
N PRO A 37 8.25 -9.61 1.30
CA PRO A 37 6.90 -9.88 1.77
C PRO A 37 6.74 -11.21 2.50
N ALA A 38 7.38 -12.28 2.01
CA ALA A 38 7.25 -13.62 2.61
C ALA A 38 7.91 -13.66 3.98
N HIS A 39 9.11 -13.09 4.10
CA HIS A 39 9.84 -12.96 5.35
C HIS A 39 9.04 -12.18 6.41
N MET A 40 8.38 -11.09 6.01
CA MET A 40 7.57 -10.30 6.94
C MET A 40 6.37 -11.10 7.47
N LEU A 41 5.75 -11.96 6.65
CA LEU A 41 4.71 -12.89 7.10
C LEU A 41 5.28 -13.98 8.01
N ASP A 42 6.48 -14.48 7.74
CA ASP A 42 7.16 -15.46 8.58
C ASP A 42 7.43 -14.89 9.99
N LEU A 43 7.84 -13.63 10.09
CA LEU A 43 8.06 -12.94 11.37
C LEU A 43 6.77 -12.83 12.19
N VAL A 44 5.63 -12.55 11.54
CA VAL A 44 4.32 -12.52 12.20
C VAL A 44 3.94 -13.91 12.73
N GLU A 45 4.08 -14.96 11.92
CA GLU A 45 3.79 -16.32 12.37
C GLU A 45 4.75 -16.79 13.46
N ALA A 46 6.02 -16.42 13.38
CA ALA A 46 7.00 -16.71 14.43
C ALA A 46 6.60 -16.03 15.75
N HIS A 47 6.10 -14.79 15.70
CA HIS A 47 5.57 -14.13 16.89
C HIS A 47 4.36 -14.88 17.45
N ILE A 48 3.41 -15.30 16.61
CA ILE A 48 2.22 -16.08 17.04
C ILE A 48 2.64 -17.40 17.71
N ARG A 49 3.63 -18.11 17.16
CA ARG A 49 4.19 -19.32 17.79
C ARG A 49 4.81 -19.00 19.16
N ARG A 50 5.58 -17.91 19.28
CA ARG A 50 6.16 -17.47 20.57
C ARG A 50 5.11 -17.14 21.63
N GLN A 51 3.90 -16.74 21.23
CA GLN A 51 2.77 -16.55 22.15
C GLN A 51 2.11 -17.88 22.60
N GLY A 52 2.63 -19.02 22.12
CA GLY A 52 2.19 -20.37 22.49
C GLY A 52 1.07 -20.92 21.61
N TYR A 53 0.75 -20.29 20.47
CA TYR A 53 -0.29 -20.78 19.57
C TYR A 53 0.25 -21.89 18.66
N HIS A 54 -0.51 -22.97 18.56
CA HIS A 54 -0.37 -23.96 17.51
C HIS A 54 -1.01 -23.42 16.22
N ILE A 55 -0.20 -23.24 15.17
CA ILE A 55 -0.68 -22.71 13.88
C ILE A 55 -1.18 -23.85 13.00
N VAL A 56 -2.39 -23.69 12.47
CA VAL A 56 -2.99 -24.56 11.45
C VAL A 56 -3.35 -23.75 10.20
N ARG A 57 -3.51 -24.42 9.05
CA ARG A 57 -3.92 -23.79 7.79
C ARG A 57 -5.41 -23.96 7.51
N GLU A 58 -5.95 -25.12 7.88
CA GLU A 58 -7.35 -25.47 7.73
C GLU A 58 -8.11 -25.39 9.07
N GLU A 59 -9.43 -25.62 9.02
CA GLU A 59 -10.24 -25.71 10.22
C GLU A 59 -9.74 -26.85 11.12
N PRO A 60 -9.38 -26.58 12.40
CA PRO A 60 -8.85 -27.61 13.28
C PRO A 60 -9.94 -28.63 13.65
N ASP A 61 -9.64 -29.90 13.44
CA ASP A 61 -10.50 -31.01 13.86
C ASP A 61 -10.60 -31.13 15.38
N ARG A 62 -11.51 -32.00 15.85
CA ARG A 62 -11.73 -32.24 17.29
C ARG A 62 -10.47 -32.71 17.99
N GLY A 63 -9.67 -33.57 17.37
CA GLY A 63 -8.45 -34.10 17.96
C GLY A 63 -7.41 -33.00 18.21
N THR A 64 -7.22 -32.11 17.23
CA THR A 64 -6.32 -30.95 17.31
C THR A 64 -6.78 -29.99 18.40
N ARG A 65 -8.08 -29.69 18.46
CA ARG A 65 -8.71 -28.86 19.50
C ARG A 65 -8.53 -29.41 20.91
N LEU A 66 -8.50 -30.72 21.08
CA LEU A 66 -8.26 -31.36 22.38
C LEU A 66 -6.79 -31.39 22.79
N ARG A 67 -5.85 -31.44 21.83
CA ARG A 67 -4.40 -31.50 22.09
C ARG A 67 -3.75 -30.13 22.35
N HIS A 68 -4.33 -29.06 21.82
CA HIS A 68 -3.72 -27.73 21.88
C HIS A 68 -4.66 -26.71 22.49
N ALA A 69 -4.29 -26.12 23.64
CA ALA A 69 -5.09 -25.11 24.32
C ALA A 69 -5.19 -23.78 23.55
N LYS A 70 -4.17 -23.44 22.74
CA LYS A 70 -4.15 -22.25 21.89
C LYS A 70 -3.95 -22.67 20.43
N ILE A 71 -4.93 -22.37 19.58
CA ILE A 71 -4.87 -22.66 18.14
C ILE A 71 -5.12 -21.36 17.37
N ALA A 72 -4.30 -21.11 16.36
CA ALA A 72 -4.49 -20.02 15.40
C ALA A 72 -4.56 -20.60 13.99
N ARG A 73 -5.71 -20.46 13.32
CA ARG A 73 -5.78 -20.74 11.88
C ARG A 73 -5.25 -19.52 11.14
N ILE A 74 -4.20 -19.69 10.35
CA ILE A 74 -3.57 -18.60 9.60
C ILE A 74 -3.65 -18.86 8.11
N ARG A 75 -4.36 -17.96 7.42
CA ARG A 75 -4.35 -17.85 5.95
C ARG A 75 -3.45 -16.69 5.55
N ARG A 76 -2.46 -16.97 4.72
CA ARG A 76 -1.62 -15.93 4.13
C ARG A 76 -2.33 -15.37 2.90
N SER A 77 -2.41 -14.05 2.80
CA SER A 77 -2.66 -13.38 1.52
C SER A 77 -1.32 -13.00 0.90
N GLY A 78 -1.28 -12.90 -0.42
CA GLY A 78 -0.11 -12.41 -1.13
C GLY A 78 0.27 -10.97 -0.73
N GLY A 79 1.41 -10.53 -1.26
CA GLY A 79 1.92 -9.18 -1.13
C GLY A 79 3.01 -8.96 -2.16
N TYR A 80 3.45 -7.72 -2.33
CA TYR A 80 4.53 -7.36 -3.24
C TYR A 80 5.48 -6.39 -2.56
N PRO A 81 6.77 -6.39 -2.94
CA PRO A 81 7.77 -5.49 -2.36
C PRO A 81 7.40 -4.03 -2.64
N ALA A 82 7.82 -3.15 -1.73
CA ALA A 82 7.68 -1.72 -1.92
C ALA A 82 8.71 -1.20 -2.92
N ALA A 83 8.27 -0.41 -3.89
CA ALA A 83 9.15 0.24 -4.86
C ALA A 83 9.52 1.65 -4.38
N ARG A 84 10.74 2.09 -4.73
CA ARG A 84 11.18 3.48 -4.61
C ARG A 84 12.14 3.80 -5.74
N THR A 85 11.85 4.90 -6.43
CA THR A 85 12.72 5.52 -7.44
C THR A 85 13.55 6.62 -6.77
N SER A 86 14.83 6.72 -7.10
CA SER A 86 15.69 7.81 -6.58
C SER A 86 15.31 9.14 -7.23
N MET A 87 15.22 10.20 -6.43
CA MET A 87 14.97 11.57 -6.93
C MET A 87 16.20 12.19 -7.63
N ASP A 88 17.36 11.55 -7.50
CA ASP A 88 18.60 12.01 -8.16
C ASP A 88 18.72 11.57 -9.62
N LEU A 89 17.83 10.69 -10.10
CA LEU A 89 17.88 10.24 -11.49
C LEU A 89 17.63 11.42 -12.45
N PRO A 90 18.38 11.53 -13.56
CA PRO A 90 18.20 12.61 -14.54
C PRO A 90 16.75 12.77 -15.00
N VAL A 91 16.09 11.67 -15.35
CA VAL A 91 14.68 11.66 -15.78
C VAL A 91 13.73 12.13 -14.67
N VAL A 92 14.03 11.86 -13.40
CA VAL A 92 13.19 12.32 -12.28
C VAL A 92 13.37 13.82 -12.08
N ARG A 93 14.59 14.33 -12.20
CA ARG A 93 14.87 15.78 -12.16
C ARG A 93 14.18 16.52 -13.31
N GLU A 94 14.10 15.92 -14.50
CA GLU A 94 13.34 16.49 -15.63
C GLU A 94 11.84 16.52 -15.37
N VAL A 95 11.26 15.41 -14.90
CA VAL A 95 9.85 15.35 -14.48
C VAL A 95 9.55 16.40 -13.42
N THR A 96 10.41 16.55 -12.41
CA THR A 96 10.28 17.57 -11.37
C THR A 96 10.28 18.97 -11.97
N ARG A 97 11.23 19.32 -12.83
CA ARG A 97 11.30 20.65 -13.48
C ARG A 97 10.07 20.94 -14.34
N ALA A 98 9.60 19.97 -15.11
CA ALA A 98 8.41 20.13 -15.95
C ALA A 98 7.15 20.34 -15.08
N ALA A 99 7.03 19.61 -13.98
CA ALA A 99 5.93 19.77 -13.04
C ALA A 99 6.00 21.11 -12.27
N GLU A 100 7.20 21.58 -11.91
CA GLU A 100 7.41 22.89 -11.28
C GLU A 100 6.98 24.02 -12.22
N ALA A 101 7.38 23.96 -13.48
CA ALA A 101 6.98 24.96 -14.48
C ALA A 101 5.46 25.01 -14.68
N ALA A 102 4.78 23.85 -14.69
CA ALA A 102 3.32 23.78 -14.77
C ALA A 102 2.65 24.37 -13.51
N ALA A 103 3.19 24.08 -12.32
CA ALA A 103 2.69 24.63 -11.06
C ALA A 103 2.85 26.16 -11.01
N ASP A 104 4.01 26.68 -11.39
CA ASP A 104 4.29 28.12 -11.44
C ASP A 104 3.34 28.84 -12.42
N ALA A 105 3.12 28.27 -13.61
CA ALA A 105 2.19 28.80 -14.60
C ALA A 105 0.74 28.83 -14.10
N ALA A 106 0.35 27.88 -13.26
CA ALA A 106 -0.95 27.82 -12.61
C ALA A 106 -1.04 28.70 -11.33
N GLY A 107 0.03 29.41 -10.97
CA GLY A 107 0.09 30.22 -9.74
C GLY A 107 0.03 29.38 -8.46
N LEU A 108 0.47 28.13 -8.51
CA LEU A 108 0.56 27.23 -7.37
C LEU A 108 1.90 27.42 -6.65
N GLY A 109 1.94 27.07 -5.37
CA GLY A 109 3.17 27.09 -4.58
C GLY A 109 4.14 25.98 -4.96
N PRO A 110 5.29 25.89 -4.27
CA PRO A 110 6.32 24.90 -4.56
C PRO A 110 5.78 23.47 -4.43
N LEU A 111 6.28 22.57 -5.29
CA LEU A 111 5.91 21.16 -5.25
C LEU A 111 6.36 20.50 -3.94
N VAL A 112 5.54 19.57 -3.47
CA VAL A 112 5.91 18.65 -2.39
C VAL A 112 6.49 17.37 -3.03
N LEU A 113 7.80 17.19 -2.90
CA LEU A 113 8.49 15.99 -3.39
C LEU A 113 8.53 14.92 -2.30
N LEU A 114 7.93 13.77 -2.57
CA LEU A 114 7.84 12.66 -1.62
C LEU A 114 8.69 11.48 -2.10
N PRO A 115 9.71 11.04 -1.32
CA PRO A 115 10.50 9.86 -1.67
C PRO A 115 9.67 8.56 -1.71
N THR A 116 8.52 8.53 -1.04
CA THR A 116 7.61 7.39 -1.02
C THR A 116 6.22 7.86 -0.61
N LEU A 117 5.18 7.19 -1.13
CA LEU A 117 3.80 7.37 -0.68
C LEU A 117 3.38 6.21 0.22
N GLY A 118 2.41 6.45 1.11
CA GLY A 118 1.87 5.42 2.02
C GLY A 118 0.89 4.44 1.35
N GLY A 119 0.50 4.71 0.11
CA GLY A 119 -0.31 3.84 -0.72
C GLY A 119 0.44 2.61 -1.23
N SER A 120 -0.27 1.73 -1.94
CA SER A 120 0.38 0.62 -2.63
C SER A 120 -0.12 0.53 -4.07
N LEU A 121 0.84 0.49 -4.98
CA LEU A 121 0.70 0.20 -6.39
C LEU A 121 1.77 -0.84 -6.72
N PRO A 122 1.55 -1.76 -7.68
CA PRO A 122 2.51 -2.80 -8.03
C PRO A 122 3.69 -2.25 -8.85
N LEU A 123 4.31 -1.16 -8.40
CA LEU A 123 5.38 -0.44 -9.10
C LEU A 123 6.68 -1.26 -9.19
N TYR A 124 6.84 -2.30 -8.37
CA TYR A 124 7.96 -3.24 -8.46
C TYR A 124 8.05 -3.93 -9.83
N LEU A 125 6.92 -4.06 -10.55
CA LEU A 125 6.92 -4.54 -11.92
C LEU A 125 7.71 -3.61 -12.86
N PHE A 126 7.74 -2.31 -12.59
CA PHE A 126 8.54 -1.36 -13.34
C PHE A 126 9.96 -1.30 -12.82
N THR A 127 10.15 -1.13 -11.51
CA THR A 127 11.49 -0.90 -10.94
C THR A 127 12.35 -2.15 -10.93
N ASP A 128 11.79 -3.30 -10.58
CA ASP A 128 12.56 -4.51 -10.28
C ASP A 128 12.50 -5.49 -11.44
N VAL A 129 11.33 -5.60 -12.11
CA VAL A 129 11.17 -6.52 -13.25
C VAL A 129 11.61 -5.87 -14.57
N MET A 130 11.16 -4.65 -14.87
CA MET A 130 11.55 -3.95 -16.11
C MET A 130 12.84 -3.11 -15.97
N GLY A 131 13.34 -2.91 -14.75
CA GLY A 131 14.52 -2.08 -14.50
C GLY A 131 14.32 -0.60 -14.87
N LYS A 132 13.06 -0.12 -14.90
CA LYS A 132 12.71 1.26 -15.27
C LYS A 132 12.21 2.06 -14.05
N PRO A 133 12.59 3.34 -13.92
CA PRO A 133 12.07 4.19 -12.86
C PRO A 133 10.56 4.38 -13.00
N ALA A 134 9.86 4.39 -11.87
CA ALA A 134 8.44 4.73 -11.79
C ALA A 134 8.26 5.98 -10.94
N VAL A 135 7.57 6.99 -11.47
CA VAL A 135 7.26 8.25 -10.78
C VAL A 135 5.75 8.39 -10.71
N ILE A 136 5.24 8.78 -9.55
CA ILE A 136 3.82 9.07 -9.35
C ILE A 136 3.64 10.58 -9.34
N VAL A 137 2.75 11.06 -10.20
CA VAL A 137 2.34 12.48 -10.25
C VAL A 137 0.85 12.56 -9.90
N PRO A 138 0.52 12.83 -8.62
CA PRO A 138 -0.87 12.87 -8.18
C PRO A 138 -1.54 14.18 -8.60
N VAL A 139 -2.82 14.09 -8.99
CA VAL A 139 -3.64 15.26 -9.36
C VAL A 139 -4.87 15.44 -8.49
N ALA A 140 -5.27 14.41 -7.74
CA ALA A 140 -6.41 14.50 -6.85
C ALA A 140 -6.13 15.44 -5.67
N ASN A 141 -7.17 16.12 -5.18
CA ASN A 141 -7.10 16.92 -3.95
C ASN A 141 -6.89 16.01 -2.72
N HIS A 142 -6.32 16.57 -1.65
CA HIS A 142 -5.98 15.83 -0.43
C HIS A 142 -7.18 15.21 0.30
N ASP A 143 -8.37 15.78 0.10
CA ASP A 143 -9.66 15.43 0.69
C ASP A 143 -10.59 14.73 -0.33
N ASN A 144 -10.00 14.04 -1.31
CA ASN A 144 -10.76 13.35 -2.36
C ASN A 144 -11.55 12.13 -1.86
N ASN A 145 -11.37 11.68 -0.62
CA ASN A 145 -12.03 10.50 -0.04
C ASN A 145 -11.87 9.19 -0.83
N GLN A 146 -10.71 8.95 -1.44
CA GLN A 146 -10.46 7.73 -2.22
C GLN A 146 -10.75 6.47 -1.40
N HIS A 147 -11.60 5.59 -1.95
CA HIS A 147 -12.12 4.39 -1.28
C HIS A 147 -13.09 4.63 -0.10
N ALA A 148 -13.69 5.82 -0.01
CA ALA A 148 -14.69 6.17 0.98
C ALA A 148 -15.91 6.84 0.30
N PRO A 149 -17.05 7.00 1.01
CA PRO A 149 -18.17 7.79 0.51
C PRO A 149 -17.75 9.22 0.15
N ASP A 150 -18.48 9.82 -0.80
CA ASP A 150 -18.24 11.18 -1.30
C ASP A 150 -16.83 11.36 -1.89
N GLU A 151 -16.34 10.33 -2.60
CA GLU A 151 -15.13 10.42 -3.41
C GLU A 151 -15.27 11.52 -4.47
N ASN A 152 -14.32 12.46 -4.53
CA ASN A 152 -14.46 13.69 -5.30
C ASN A 152 -13.14 14.17 -5.94
N LEU A 153 -13.27 15.03 -6.95
CA LEU A 153 -12.16 15.74 -7.57
C LEU A 153 -12.54 17.21 -7.77
N ARG A 154 -11.69 18.14 -7.30
CA ARG A 154 -11.86 19.56 -7.59
C ARG A 154 -11.67 19.82 -9.10
N LEU A 155 -12.61 20.51 -9.74
CA LEU A 155 -12.52 20.81 -11.18
C LEU A 155 -11.24 21.56 -11.56
N ALA A 156 -10.77 22.48 -10.72
CA ALA A 156 -9.49 23.16 -10.94
C ALA A 156 -8.30 22.19 -11.00
N ASN A 157 -8.33 21.11 -10.22
CA ASN A 157 -7.31 20.06 -10.27
C ASN A 157 -7.37 19.26 -11.56
N LEU A 158 -8.56 19.04 -12.13
CA LEU A 158 -8.70 18.40 -13.43
C LEU A 158 -8.08 19.24 -14.54
N TRP A 159 -8.35 20.55 -14.57
CA TRP A 159 -7.76 21.44 -15.58
C TRP A 159 -6.25 21.57 -15.42
N TYR A 160 -5.78 21.75 -14.18
CA TYR A 160 -4.35 21.73 -13.89
C TYR A 160 -3.69 20.41 -14.29
N ALA A 161 -4.37 19.27 -14.10
CA ALA A 161 -3.86 17.98 -14.54
C ALA A 161 -3.64 17.93 -16.06
N VAL A 162 -4.55 18.50 -16.85
CA VAL A 162 -4.38 18.55 -18.32
C VAL A 162 -3.09 19.29 -18.67
N ASP A 163 -2.87 20.48 -18.10
CA ASP A 163 -1.67 21.28 -18.35
C ASP A 163 -0.39 20.59 -17.85
N LEU A 164 -0.45 20.01 -16.65
CA LEU A 164 0.66 19.27 -16.05
C LEU A 164 1.06 18.07 -16.91
N TYR A 165 0.10 17.24 -17.33
CA TYR A 165 0.41 16.09 -18.16
C TYR A 165 0.84 16.50 -19.57
N ALA A 166 0.34 17.61 -20.12
CA ALA A 166 0.86 18.16 -21.37
C ALA A 166 2.34 18.54 -21.23
N ALA A 167 2.71 19.26 -20.17
CA ALA A 167 4.11 19.59 -19.87
C ALA A 167 4.99 18.35 -19.70
N LEU A 168 4.51 17.32 -18.99
CA LEU A 168 5.25 16.06 -18.79
C LEU A 168 5.44 15.26 -20.09
N LEU A 169 4.43 15.24 -20.97
CA LEU A 169 4.48 14.50 -22.23
C LEU A 169 5.30 15.21 -23.32
N THR A 170 5.50 16.53 -23.18
CA THR A 170 6.24 17.37 -24.14
C THR A 170 7.58 17.85 -23.61
N MET A 171 7.95 17.47 -22.39
CA MET A 171 9.26 17.81 -21.82
C MET A 171 10.38 17.24 -22.72
N PRO A 172 11.54 17.91 -22.80
CA PRO A 172 12.69 17.37 -23.50
C PRO A 172 13.01 15.99 -22.93
N GLY A 173 13.12 14.97 -23.78
CA GLY A 173 13.47 13.64 -23.30
C GLY A 173 14.87 13.63 -22.71
N ALA A 174 15.03 13.02 -21.53
CA ALA A 174 16.34 12.57 -21.06
C ALA A 174 16.98 11.75 -22.18
N ALA A 175 18.21 12.08 -22.55
CA ALA A 175 19.03 11.16 -23.32
C ALA A 175 19.06 9.84 -22.53
N LEU A 176 18.42 8.80 -23.07
CA LEU A 176 18.57 7.46 -22.53
C LEU A 176 20.06 7.11 -22.70
N PRO A 177 20.74 6.58 -21.66
CA PRO A 177 22.10 6.11 -21.84
C PRO A 177 22.12 5.11 -23.00
N GLU A 178 23.04 5.31 -23.95
CA GLU A 178 23.32 4.31 -24.99
C GLU A 178 23.75 3.01 -24.29
N GLU A 179 23.22 1.88 -24.79
CA GLU A 179 23.56 0.53 -24.31
C GLU A 179 25.03 0.17 -24.50
#